data_AF-A0A822XVD7-F1
#
_entry.id   AF-A0A822XVD7-F1
#
_cell.length_a   1.000
_cell.length_b   1.000
_cell.length_c   1.000
_cell.angle_alpha   90.00
_cell.angle_beta   90.00
_cell.angle_gamma   90.00
#
_symmetry.space_group_name_H-M   'P 1'
#
loop_
_entity.id
_entity.type
_entity.pdbx_description
1 polymer ?
#
loop_
_entity_poly.entity_id
_entity_poly.type
_entity_poly.pdbx_seq_one_letter_code
_entity_poly.pdbx_strand_id
1 'polypeptide(L)'
;MAALNGATGDLKSTFRLVYSKLKSQLLQDPAFEFTDDSRQWVERMLDYNVPGGKLNRGLSVIDSYKLLKEGKELTEDEIFLACTLGWCIEWLQAYFLVLDDIMDNSHTRRGQPCWFRVPKVGLIAANDGILLRNHIPRILRRHFREKPYYVDLLDLFNEVEFQTASGQMIDLITTLEGEKDLSKYTMPL
;
A
#
# COMPACT_ATOMS: atom_id res chain seq x y z
N MET A 1 -16.49 28.81 -10.94
CA MET A 1 -16.17 27.44 -10.51
C MET A 1 -15.45 26.67 -11.61
N ALA A 2 -14.20 27.03 -11.95
CA ALA A 2 -13.44 26.34 -13.01
C ALA A 2 -11.95 26.09 -12.68
N ALA A 3 -11.49 26.40 -11.46
CA ALA A 3 -10.06 26.33 -11.10
C ALA A 3 -9.63 25.07 -10.31
N LEU A 4 -10.56 24.19 -9.92
CA LEU A 4 -10.23 23.00 -9.10
C LEU A 4 -9.80 21.76 -9.91
N ASN A 5 -10.15 21.69 -11.19
CA ASN A 5 -9.85 20.53 -12.04
C ASN A 5 -8.43 20.55 -12.64
N GLY A 6 -7.77 21.70 -12.69
CA GLY A 6 -6.39 21.81 -13.21
C GLY A 6 -5.33 21.35 -12.22
N ALA A 7 -5.46 21.73 -10.94
CA ALA A 7 -4.49 21.38 -9.89
C ALA A 7 -4.56 19.91 -9.46
N THR A 8 -5.72 19.25 -9.61
CA THR A 8 -5.91 17.84 -9.27
C THR A 8 -5.30 16.88 -10.30
N GLY A 9 -5.26 17.29 -11.58
CA GLY A 9 -4.56 16.55 -12.63
C GLY A 9 -3.05 16.45 -12.39
N ASP A 10 -2.45 17.54 -11.89
CA ASP A 10 -1.02 17.65 -11.61
C ASP A 10 -0.56 16.87 -10.36
N LEU A 11 -1.41 16.80 -9.32
CA LEU A 11 -1.11 16.01 -8.12
C LEU A 11 -1.17 14.50 -8.39
N LYS A 12 -2.11 14.04 -9.23
CA LYS A 12 -2.23 12.62 -9.56
C LYS A 12 -1.08 12.14 -10.46
N SER A 13 -0.62 12.96 -11.41
CA SER A 13 0.59 12.65 -12.18
C SER A 13 1.82 12.63 -11.28
N THR A 14 1.97 13.64 -10.41
CA THR A 14 3.06 13.70 -9.41
C THR A 14 3.07 12.47 -8.51
N PHE A 15 1.91 12.06 -7.98
CA PHE A 15 1.79 10.84 -7.17
C PHE A 15 2.31 9.62 -7.94
N ARG A 16 1.94 9.45 -9.21
CA ARG A 16 2.46 8.35 -10.05
C ARG A 16 3.96 8.44 -10.34
N LEU A 17 4.51 9.63 -10.47
CA LEU A 17 5.97 9.80 -10.63
C LEU A 17 6.71 9.37 -9.35
N VAL A 18 6.17 9.69 -8.18
CA VAL A 18 6.73 9.26 -6.89
C VAL A 18 6.79 7.73 -6.79
N TYR A 19 5.79 7.00 -7.27
CA TYR A 19 5.84 5.52 -7.32
C TYR A 19 7.10 5.01 -8.01
N SER A 20 7.42 5.54 -9.19
CA SER A 20 8.57 5.10 -9.98
C SER A 20 9.88 5.32 -9.21
N LYS A 21 9.98 6.45 -8.50
CA LYS A 21 11.12 6.76 -7.62
C LYS A 21 11.21 5.79 -6.43
N LEU A 22 10.11 5.52 -5.75
CA LEU A 22 10.07 4.58 -4.62
C LEU A 22 10.40 3.15 -5.04
N LYS A 23 9.80 2.67 -6.15
CA LYS A 23 10.12 1.36 -6.74
C LYS A 23 11.61 1.24 -7.04
N SER A 24 12.18 2.21 -7.74
CA SER A 24 13.62 2.21 -8.07
C SER A 24 14.50 2.15 -6.82
N GLN A 25 14.13 2.88 -5.76
CA GLN A 25 14.85 2.86 -4.48
C GLN A 25 14.76 1.52 -3.76
N LEU A 26 13.62 0.84 -3.81
CA LEU A 26 13.44 -0.49 -3.23
C LEU A 26 14.25 -1.55 -3.98
N LEU A 27 14.25 -1.49 -5.31
CA LEU A 27 15.06 -2.40 -6.14
C LEU A 27 16.56 -2.18 -5.95
N GLN A 28 16.98 -1.02 -5.44
CA GLN A 28 18.38 -0.69 -5.13
C GLN A 28 18.65 -0.67 -3.62
N ASP A 29 17.81 -1.32 -2.81
CA ASP A 29 17.98 -1.32 -1.36
C ASP A 29 19.24 -2.11 -0.96
N PRO A 30 20.22 -1.47 -0.29
CA PRO A 30 21.48 -2.14 0.07
C PRO A 30 21.33 -3.24 1.13
N ALA A 31 20.16 -3.38 1.77
CA ALA A 31 19.91 -4.47 2.70
C ALA A 31 19.70 -5.83 2.00
N PHE A 32 19.57 -5.87 0.67
CA PHE A 32 19.47 -7.10 -0.09
C PHE A 32 20.30 -7.02 -1.37
N GLU A 33 21.15 -8.02 -1.60
CA GLU A 33 21.95 -8.12 -2.81
C GLU A 33 21.12 -8.75 -3.93
N PHE A 34 20.56 -7.90 -4.78
CA PHE A 34 19.73 -8.33 -5.91
C PHE A 34 20.55 -8.95 -7.05
N THR A 35 20.18 -10.15 -7.44
CA THR A 35 20.45 -10.69 -8.79
C THR A 35 19.51 -10.07 -9.83
N ASP A 36 19.80 -10.24 -11.11
CA ASP A 36 18.90 -9.80 -12.18
C ASP A 36 17.51 -10.45 -12.09
N ASP A 37 17.47 -11.76 -11.81
CA ASP A 37 16.20 -12.50 -11.67
C ASP A 37 15.37 -12.01 -10.48
N SER A 38 15.98 -11.82 -9.31
CA SER A 38 15.27 -11.35 -8.12
C SER A 38 14.79 -9.90 -8.28
N ARG A 39 15.58 -9.06 -8.95
CA ARG A 39 15.21 -7.67 -9.27
C ARG A 39 14.01 -7.63 -10.21
N GLN A 40 14.04 -8.40 -11.30
CA GLN A 40 12.93 -8.48 -12.24
C GLN A 40 11.68 -9.07 -11.60
N TRP A 41 11.82 -10.06 -10.70
CA TRP A 41 10.71 -10.62 -9.94
C TRP A 41 10.01 -9.56 -9.09
N VAL A 42 10.77 -8.85 -8.25
CA VAL A 42 10.22 -7.82 -7.37
C VAL A 42 9.64 -6.66 -8.17
N GLU A 43 10.30 -6.23 -9.24
CA GLU A 43 9.78 -5.17 -10.12
C GLU A 43 8.42 -5.54 -10.71
N ARG A 44 8.31 -6.73 -11.31
CA ARG A 44 7.06 -7.22 -11.89
C ARG A 44 5.97 -7.35 -10.83
N MET A 45 6.31 -7.89 -9.67
CA MET A 45 5.37 -8.06 -8.56
C MET A 45 4.83 -6.71 -8.07
N LEU A 46 5.68 -5.68 -7.95
CA LEU A 46 5.28 -4.33 -7.57
C LEU A 46 4.34 -3.71 -8.61
N ASP A 47 4.74 -3.74 -9.89
CA ASP A 47 3.96 -3.13 -10.98
C ASP A 47 2.59 -3.82 -11.18
N TYR A 48 2.50 -5.11 -10.86
CA TYR A 48 1.25 -5.85 -10.91
C TYR A 48 0.30 -5.48 -9.76
N ASN A 49 0.80 -5.46 -8.53
CA ASN A 49 -0.04 -5.43 -7.34
C ASN A 49 -0.31 -4.02 -6.79
N VAL A 50 0.58 -3.06 -7.01
CA VAL A 50 0.53 -1.77 -6.31
C VAL A 50 -0.23 -0.69 -7.11
N PRO A 51 0.19 -0.24 -8.30
CA PRO A 51 -0.32 0.99 -8.92
C PRO A 51 -1.69 0.85 -9.63
N GLY A 52 -2.22 -0.36 -9.78
CA GLY A 52 -3.43 -0.63 -10.58
C GLY A 52 -4.78 -0.23 -9.95
N GLY A 53 -4.78 0.31 -8.73
CA GLY A 53 -5.99 0.71 -8.01
C GLY A 53 -6.55 2.07 -8.41
N LYS A 54 -7.63 2.49 -7.71
CA LYS A 54 -8.15 3.87 -7.81
C LYS A 54 -7.21 4.90 -7.18
N LEU A 55 -6.30 4.45 -6.31
CA LEU A 55 -5.34 5.26 -5.55
C LEU A 55 -6.01 6.25 -4.57
N ASN A 56 -7.27 6.02 -4.23
CA ASN A 56 -8.04 6.95 -3.40
C ASN A 56 -7.41 7.12 -2.01
N ARG A 57 -6.95 6.02 -1.38
CA ARG A 57 -6.37 6.08 -0.03
C ARG A 57 -5.06 6.88 -0.04
N GLY A 58 -4.20 6.61 -1.03
CA GLY A 58 -2.95 7.36 -1.20
C GLY A 58 -3.17 8.83 -1.51
N LEU A 59 -4.08 9.16 -2.43
CA LEU A 59 -4.40 10.55 -2.79
C LEU A 59 -5.02 11.33 -1.62
N SER A 60 -5.83 10.67 -0.78
CA SER A 60 -6.41 11.29 0.42
C SER A 60 -5.37 11.81 1.40
N VAL A 61 -4.15 11.25 1.44
CA VAL A 61 -3.08 11.78 2.31
C VAL A 61 -2.65 13.17 1.86
N ILE A 62 -2.47 13.35 0.55
CA ILE A 62 -2.05 14.62 -0.05
C ILE A 62 -3.14 15.67 0.12
N ASP A 63 -4.39 15.29 -0.17
CA ASP A 63 -5.53 16.17 -0.06
C ASP A 63 -5.75 16.61 1.40
N SER A 64 -5.64 15.68 2.35
CA SER A 64 -5.77 15.97 3.79
C SER A 64 -4.64 16.88 4.26
N TYR A 65 -3.39 16.59 3.87
CA TYR A 65 -2.24 17.41 4.25
C TYR A 65 -2.35 18.84 3.71
N LYS A 66 -2.82 19.00 2.47
CA LYS A 66 -3.09 20.31 1.87
C LYS A 66 -4.15 21.09 2.64
N LEU A 67 -5.25 20.44 3.04
CA LEU A 67 -6.31 21.07 3.82
C LEU A 67 -5.84 21.48 5.22
N LEU A 68 -5.07 20.62 5.89
CA LEU A 68 -4.51 20.88 7.22
C LEU A 68 -3.46 22.00 7.22
N LYS A 69 -2.89 22.33 6.05
CA LYS A 69 -1.98 23.48 5.91
C LYS A 69 -2.70 24.83 5.79
N GLU A 70 -4.02 24.84 5.92
CA GLU A 70 -4.86 26.06 6.01
C GLU A 70 -4.64 27.03 4.83
N GLY A 71 -4.51 26.49 3.61
CA GLY A 71 -4.38 27.28 2.39
C GLY A 71 -2.96 27.77 2.08
N LYS A 72 -1.95 27.41 2.88
CA LYS A 72 -0.54 27.65 2.53
C LYS A 72 -0.12 26.72 1.39
N GLU A 73 0.72 27.23 0.48
CA GLU A 73 1.27 26.41 -0.59
C GLU A 73 2.18 25.31 -0.05
N LEU A 74 2.12 24.15 -0.69
CA LEU A 74 2.98 23.01 -0.39
C LEU A 74 4.30 23.17 -1.13
N THR A 75 5.39 22.96 -0.41
CA THR A 75 6.73 22.84 -1.01
C THR A 75 6.86 21.52 -1.73
N GLU A 76 7.83 21.40 -2.65
CA GLU A 76 8.09 20.15 -3.35
C GLU A 76 8.45 19.00 -2.40
N ASP A 77 9.20 19.27 -1.32
CA ASP A 77 9.54 18.26 -0.30
C ASP A 77 8.28 17.76 0.42
N GLU A 78 7.38 18.66 0.81
CA GLU A 78 6.12 18.29 1.46
C GLU A 78 5.22 17.47 0.54
N ILE A 79 5.11 17.85 -0.73
CA ILE A 79 4.34 17.08 -1.73
C ILE A 79 4.96 15.69 -1.86
N PHE A 80 6.29 15.60 -1.99
CA PHE A 80 7.01 14.33 -2.11
C PHE A 80 6.80 13.43 -0.89
N LEU A 81 6.91 13.97 0.33
CA LEU A 81 6.71 13.22 1.56
C LEU A 81 5.24 12.78 1.74
N ALA A 82 4.28 13.66 1.46
CA ALA A 82 2.85 13.30 1.50
C ALA A 82 2.52 12.21 0.48
N CYS A 83 3.05 12.30 -0.74
CA CYS A 83 2.95 11.23 -1.75
C CYS A 83 3.60 9.93 -1.26
N THR A 84 4.76 10.02 -0.60
CA THR A 84 5.48 8.85 -0.09
C THR A 84 4.67 8.12 0.98
N LEU A 85 4.03 8.84 1.91
CA LEU A 85 3.10 8.26 2.88
C LEU A 85 1.87 7.66 2.20
N GLY A 86 1.29 8.38 1.23
CA GLY A 86 0.17 7.87 0.45
C GLY A 86 0.50 6.55 -0.25
N TRP A 87 1.70 6.41 -0.80
CA TRP A 87 2.16 5.14 -1.36
C TRP A 87 2.36 4.06 -0.31
N CYS A 88 2.88 4.37 0.88
CA CYS A 88 2.97 3.37 1.95
C CYS A 88 1.58 2.76 2.27
N ILE A 89 0.50 3.54 2.21
CA ILE A 89 -0.87 3.04 2.36
C ILE A 89 -1.29 2.14 1.18
N GLU A 90 -0.98 2.53 -0.05
CA GLU A 90 -1.28 1.69 -1.23
C GLU A 90 -0.46 0.38 -1.24
N TRP A 91 0.77 0.38 -0.70
CA TRP A 91 1.58 -0.82 -0.45
C TRP A 91 0.93 -1.72 0.62
N LEU A 92 0.47 -1.13 1.73
CA LEU A 92 -0.23 -1.86 2.80
C LEU A 92 -1.52 -2.51 2.26
N GLN A 93 -2.28 -1.77 1.44
CA GLN A 93 -3.46 -2.30 0.78
C GLN A 93 -3.10 -3.44 -0.20
N ALA A 94 -2.04 -3.28 -1.01
CA ALA A 94 -1.62 -4.32 -1.95
C ALA A 94 -1.20 -5.60 -1.23
N TYR A 95 -0.50 -5.48 -0.10
CA TYR A 95 -0.16 -6.59 0.79
C TYR A 95 -1.40 -7.37 1.23
N PHE A 96 -2.38 -6.69 1.83
CA PHE A 96 -3.60 -7.36 2.30
C PHE A 96 -4.38 -7.97 1.14
N LEU A 97 -4.51 -7.29 -0.01
CA LEU A 97 -5.25 -7.83 -1.16
C LEU A 97 -4.60 -9.09 -1.75
N VAL A 98 -3.26 -9.17 -1.78
CA VAL A 98 -2.58 -10.39 -2.28
C VAL A 98 -2.88 -11.59 -1.38
N LEU A 99 -2.89 -11.40 -0.06
CA LEU A 99 -3.20 -12.49 0.88
C LEU A 99 -4.71 -12.82 0.90
N ASP A 100 -5.56 -11.81 0.89
CA ASP A 100 -7.03 -11.93 0.80
C ASP A 100 -7.44 -12.73 -0.44
N ASP A 101 -6.86 -12.41 -1.59
CA ASP A 101 -7.10 -13.15 -2.84
C ASP A 101 -6.79 -14.65 -2.69
N ILE A 102 -5.76 -15.01 -1.91
CA ILE A 102 -5.39 -16.41 -1.66
C ILE A 102 -6.39 -17.06 -0.70
N MET A 103 -6.72 -16.40 0.42
CA MET A 103 -7.62 -16.93 1.46
C MET A 103 -9.04 -17.15 0.91
N ASP A 104 -9.52 -16.22 0.09
CA ASP A 104 -10.83 -16.30 -0.56
C ASP A 104 -10.82 -17.12 -1.86
N ASN A 105 -9.66 -17.66 -2.25
CA ASN A 105 -9.47 -18.40 -3.48
C ASN A 105 -9.96 -17.61 -4.72
N SER A 106 -9.80 -16.28 -4.70
CA SER A 106 -10.29 -15.35 -5.72
C SER A 106 -9.70 -15.61 -7.11
N HIS A 107 -10.44 -15.19 -8.14
CA HIS A 107 -10.03 -15.35 -9.54
C HIS A 107 -9.42 -14.09 -10.14
N THR A 108 -10.04 -12.92 -9.91
CA THR A 108 -9.60 -11.66 -10.52
C THR A 108 -9.58 -10.50 -9.53
N ARG A 109 -8.65 -9.58 -9.74
CA ARG A 109 -8.47 -8.35 -8.98
C ARG A 109 -8.08 -7.23 -9.95
N ARG A 110 -8.75 -6.06 -9.86
CA ARG A 110 -8.47 -4.89 -10.72
C ARG A 110 -8.50 -5.19 -12.23
N GLY A 111 -9.38 -6.12 -12.64
CA GLY A 111 -9.55 -6.50 -14.05
C GLY A 111 -8.49 -7.48 -14.58
N GLN A 112 -7.63 -8.03 -13.73
CA GLN A 112 -6.60 -9.01 -14.08
C GLN A 112 -6.70 -10.24 -13.18
N PRO A 113 -6.11 -11.39 -13.54
CA PRO A 113 -6.00 -12.53 -12.62
C PRO A 113 -5.36 -12.13 -11.28
N CYS A 114 -5.82 -12.71 -10.16
CA CYS A 114 -5.15 -12.50 -8.88
C CYS A 114 -3.68 -12.93 -8.97
N TRP A 115 -2.77 -12.29 -8.22
CA TRP A 115 -1.32 -12.54 -8.36
C TRP A 115 -0.95 -14.01 -8.20
N PHE A 116 -1.53 -14.70 -7.22
CA PHE A 116 -1.31 -16.13 -6.99
C PHE A 116 -1.80 -17.05 -8.12
N ARG A 117 -2.70 -16.55 -9.00
CA ARG A 117 -3.20 -17.24 -10.20
C ARG A 117 -2.31 -17.04 -11.42
N VAL A 118 -1.38 -16.08 -11.39
CA VAL A 118 -0.46 -15.84 -12.50
C VAL A 118 0.45 -17.07 -12.68
N PRO A 119 0.64 -17.58 -13.92
CA PRO A 119 1.52 -18.72 -14.14
C PRO A 119 2.90 -18.50 -13.52
N LYS A 120 3.40 -19.54 -12.84
CA LYS A 120 4.68 -19.57 -12.09
C LYS A 120 4.69 -18.82 -10.74
N VAL A 121 3.62 -18.12 -10.36
CA VAL A 121 3.54 -17.46 -9.04
C VAL A 121 3.02 -18.43 -7.98
N GLY A 122 1.76 -18.87 -8.08
CA GLY A 122 1.16 -19.79 -7.10
C GLY A 122 1.29 -19.24 -5.67
N LEU A 123 1.64 -20.11 -4.72
CA LEU A 123 1.78 -19.72 -3.31
C LEU A 123 3.03 -18.89 -3.00
N ILE A 124 3.93 -18.65 -3.97
CA ILE A 124 5.01 -17.65 -3.81
C ILE A 124 4.40 -16.28 -3.51
N ALA A 125 3.18 -16.02 -3.99
CA ALA A 125 2.41 -14.82 -3.68
C ALA A 125 2.26 -14.54 -2.18
N ALA A 126 2.23 -15.56 -1.32
CA ALA A 126 2.20 -15.35 0.13
C ALA A 126 3.47 -14.66 0.63
N ASN A 127 4.64 -15.10 0.16
CA ASN A 127 5.92 -14.45 0.47
C ASN A 127 6.04 -13.08 -0.21
N ASP A 128 5.55 -12.93 -1.44
CA ASP A 128 5.51 -11.63 -2.11
C ASP A 128 4.65 -10.61 -1.33
N GLY A 129 3.55 -11.05 -0.71
CA GLY A 129 2.78 -10.26 0.24
C GLY A 129 3.64 -9.80 1.43
N ILE A 130 4.41 -10.70 2.04
CA ILE A 130 5.34 -10.36 3.13
C ILE A 130 6.39 -9.33 2.67
N LEU A 131 6.89 -9.42 1.43
CA LEU A 131 7.80 -8.42 0.87
C LEU A 131 7.11 -7.06 0.72
N LEU A 132 5.88 -7.01 0.19
CA LEU A 132 5.09 -5.78 0.11
C LEU A 132 4.95 -5.09 1.47
N ARG A 133 4.61 -5.86 2.52
CA ARG A 133 4.54 -5.37 3.90
C ARG A 133 5.89 -4.81 4.37
N ASN A 134 6.99 -5.52 4.12
CA ASN A 134 8.32 -5.09 4.53
C ASN A 134 8.85 -3.89 3.75
N HIS A 135 8.39 -3.63 2.52
CA HIS A 135 8.77 -2.41 1.79
C HIS A 135 8.33 -1.13 2.50
N ILE A 136 7.23 -1.15 3.27
CA ILE A 136 6.72 0.02 3.99
C ILE A 136 7.76 0.58 4.98
N PRO A 137 8.28 -0.19 5.96
CA PRO A 137 9.31 0.32 6.86
C PRO A 137 10.63 0.66 6.14
N ARG A 138 10.95 0.06 4.98
CA ARG A 138 12.10 0.47 4.16
C ARG A 138 11.90 1.89 3.60
N ILE A 139 10.72 2.18 3.05
CA ILE A 139 10.35 3.50 2.54
C ILE A 139 10.33 4.51 3.70
N LEU A 140 9.67 4.19 4.81
CA LEU A 140 9.57 5.07 5.97
C LEU A 140 10.96 5.41 6.53
N ARG A 141 11.82 4.40 6.72
CA ARG A 141 13.19 4.62 7.20
C ARG A 141 14.01 5.48 6.24
N ARG A 142 13.81 5.37 4.93
CA ARG A 142 14.59 6.13 3.94
C ARG A 142 14.23 7.61 3.93
N HIS A 143 12.95 7.96 4.07
CA HIS A 143 12.48 9.33 3.85
C HIS A 143 12.08 10.07 5.14
N PHE A 144 11.80 9.34 6.22
CA PHE A 144 11.27 9.92 7.45
C PHE A 144 12.17 9.74 8.67
N ARG A 145 13.25 8.96 8.60
CA ARG A 145 14.09 8.63 9.78
C ARG A 145 14.60 9.84 10.55
N GLU A 146 14.86 10.96 9.88
CA GLU A 146 15.34 12.20 10.50
C GLU A 146 14.21 13.16 10.91
N LYS A 147 12.96 12.84 10.56
CA LYS A 147 11.79 13.64 10.94
C LYS A 147 11.41 13.30 12.39
N PRO A 148 10.97 14.30 13.18
CA PRO A 148 10.64 14.09 14.60
C PRO A 148 9.50 13.09 14.81
N TYR A 149 8.61 12.94 13.82
CA TYR A 149 7.45 12.05 13.85
C TYR A 149 7.70 10.66 13.23
N TYR A 150 8.97 10.26 13.05
CA TYR A 150 9.31 8.97 12.44
C TYR A 150 8.75 7.77 13.20
N VAL A 151 8.89 7.78 14.52
CA VAL A 151 8.43 6.68 15.38
C VAL A 151 6.91 6.61 15.38
N ASP A 152 6.22 7.76 15.45
CA ASP A 152 4.77 7.83 15.38
C ASP A 152 4.23 7.24 14.07
N LEU A 153 4.94 7.46 12.95
CA LEU A 153 4.59 6.82 11.67
C LEU A 153 4.76 5.30 11.73
N LEU A 154 5.87 4.80 12.28
CA LEU A 154 6.06 3.35 12.40
C LEU A 154 4.97 2.70 13.26
N ASP A 155 4.68 3.30 14.41
CA ASP A 155 3.65 2.80 15.33
C ASP A 155 2.27 2.85 14.68
N LEU A 156 1.92 3.94 14.00
CA LEU A 156 0.65 4.07 13.27
C LEU A 156 0.48 2.98 12.20
N PHE A 157 1.51 2.73 11.39
CA PHE A 157 1.42 1.69 10.35
C PHE A 157 1.30 0.28 10.97
N ASN A 158 2.03 0.00 12.06
CA ASN A 158 1.93 -1.29 12.75
C ASN A 158 0.56 -1.47 13.42
N GLU A 159 0.01 -0.43 14.06
CA GLU A 159 -1.30 -0.47 14.71
C GLU A 159 -2.42 -0.70 13.69
N VAL A 160 -2.41 0.04 12.59
CA VAL A 160 -3.40 -0.13 11.51
C VAL A 160 -3.26 -1.51 10.84
N GLU A 161 -2.04 -2.00 10.65
CA GLU A 161 -1.78 -3.37 10.16
C GLU A 161 -2.38 -4.41 11.13
N PHE A 162 -2.13 -4.27 12.43
CA PHE A 162 -2.67 -5.17 13.46
C PHE A 162 -4.20 -5.16 13.51
N GLN A 163 -4.82 -3.98 13.48
CA GLN A 163 -6.28 -3.84 13.46
C GLN A 163 -6.88 -4.49 12.21
N THR A 164 -6.26 -4.28 11.04
CA THR A 164 -6.74 -4.84 9.78
C THR A 164 -6.60 -6.37 9.77
N ALA A 165 -5.47 -6.90 10.22
CA ALA A 165 -5.25 -8.34 10.33
C ALA A 165 -6.21 -8.99 11.35
N SER A 166 -6.52 -8.30 12.46
CA SER A 166 -7.50 -8.76 13.44
C SER A 166 -8.91 -8.79 12.84
N GLY A 167 -9.30 -7.77 12.08
CA GLY A 167 -10.56 -7.75 11.34
C GLY A 167 -10.67 -8.89 10.33
N GLN A 168 -9.60 -9.15 9.56
CA GLN A 168 -9.56 -10.29 8.63
C GLN A 168 -9.67 -11.63 9.36
N MET A 169 -9.02 -11.78 10.51
CA MET A 169 -9.12 -12.98 11.33
C MET A 169 -10.55 -13.23 11.79
N ILE A 170 -11.27 -12.20 12.26
CA ILE A 170 -12.69 -12.29 12.63
C ILE A 170 -13.55 -12.69 11.43
N ASP A 171 -13.31 -12.08 10.26
CA ASP A 171 -14.05 -12.38 9.03
C ASP A 171 -13.89 -13.85 8.61
N LEU A 172 -12.65 -14.37 8.62
CA LEU A 172 -12.36 -15.76 8.27
C LEU A 172 -12.99 -16.74 9.27
N ILE A 173 -12.82 -16.55 10.58
CA ILE A 173 -13.37 -17.50 11.56
C ILE A 173 -14.91 -17.48 11.61
N THR A 174 -15.53 -16.36 11.26
CA THR A 174 -16.99 -16.24 11.19
C THR A 174 -17.56 -16.92 9.93
N THR A 175 -16.82 -16.90 8.82
CA THR A 175 -17.24 -17.48 7.55
C THR A 175 -16.86 -18.96 7.39
N LEU A 176 -15.94 -19.48 8.20
CA LEU A 176 -15.51 -20.88 8.22
C LEU A 176 -16.63 -21.89 8.56
N GLU A 177 -17.67 -21.49 9.31
CA GLU A 177 -18.67 -22.44 9.84
C GLU A 177 -19.84 -22.77 8.89
N GLY A 178 -19.92 -22.18 7.70
CA GLY A 178 -21.05 -22.42 6.78
C GLY A 178 -22.41 -21.85 7.27
N GLU A 179 -22.54 -21.56 8.56
CA GLU A 179 -23.60 -20.73 9.13
C GLU A 179 -23.18 -19.27 9.07
N LYS A 180 -23.82 -18.49 8.19
CA LYS A 180 -23.70 -17.03 8.15
C LYS A 180 -24.36 -16.43 9.40
N ASP A 181 -23.73 -16.58 10.56
CA ASP A 181 -24.17 -15.91 11.78
C ASP A 181 -23.59 -14.50 11.85
N LEU A 182 -24.34 -13.55 11.28
CA LEU A 182 -23.98 -12.14 11.23
C LEU A 182 -23.92 -11.49 12.64
N SER A 183 -24.40 -12.16 13.69
CA SER A 183 -24.29 -11.66 15.06
C SER A 183 -22.85 -11.62 15.60
N LYS A 184 -21.92 -12.33 14.93
CA LYS A 184 -20.49 -12.40 15.30
C LYS A 184 -19.68 -11.18 14.82
N TYR A 185 -20.20 -10.34 13.92
CA TYR A 185 -19.56 -9.07 13.55
C TYR A 185 -19.80 -8.01 14.65
N THR A 186 -19.06 -8.09 15.75
CA THR A 186 -19.06 -7.06 16.79
C THR A 186 -17.66 -6.50 16.99
N MET A 187 -17.53 -5.17 16.89
CA MET A 187 -16.34 -4.42 17.31
C MET A 187 -16.71 -3.68 18.59
N PRO A 188 -16.04 -3.92 19.73
CA PRO A 188 -16.23 -3.09 20.92
C PRO A 188 -15.86 -1.64 20.58
N LEU A 189 -16.76 -0.70 20.92
CA LEU A 189 -16.51 0.74 20.88
C LEU A 189 -15.43 1.15 21.90
#